data_AF-A0A7C9P5F7-F1
#
_entry.id   AF-A0A7C9P5F7-F1
#
_cell.length_a   1.000
_cell.length_b   1.000
_cell.length_c   1.000
_cell.angle_alpha   90.00
_cell.angle_beta   90.00
_cell.angle_gamma   90.00
#
_symmetry.space_group_name_H-M   'P 1'
#
loop_
_entity.id
_entity.type
_entity.pdbx_description
1 polymer ?
#
loop_
_entity_poly.entity_id
_entity_poly.type
_entity_poly.pdbx_seq_one_letter_code
_entity_poly.pdbx_strand_id
1 'polypeptide(L)'
;MASVVVDEHAFKHGLDEEEIRFAWDHFVRLVHRGSPDEGQILAVGWGFTGRLIQLVAVERPFGVLIYHAMTPPTHNALRELGLKWR
;
A
#
# COMPACT_ATOMS: atom_id res chain seq x y z
N MET A 1 7.01 -12.13 -10.72
CA MET A 1 6.54 -11.30 -9.58
C MET A 1 5.85 -12.21 -8.58
N ALA A 2 6.00 -11.95 -7.28
CA ALA A 2 5.21 -12.65 -6.26
C ALA A 2 3.71 -12.42 -6.53
N SER A 3 2.87 -13.40 -6.20
CA SER A 3 1.42 -13.21 -6.34
C SER A 3 0.95 -12.13 -5.36
N VAL A 4 0.06 -11.25 -5.80
CA VAL A 4 -0.54 -10.21 -4.96
C VAL A 4 -2.02 -10.54 -4.78
N VAL A 5 -2.48 -10.56 -3.53
CA VAL A 5 -3.87 -10.77 -3.13
C VAL A 5 -4.35 -9.53 -2.40
N VAL A 6 -5.58 -9.08 -2.68
CA VAL A 6 -6.19 -7.93 -2.02
C VAL A 6 -7.27 -8.45 -1.07
N ASP A 7 -7.13 -8.15 0.21
CA ASP A 7 -8.12 -8.49 1.24
C ASP A 7 -9.36 -7.59 1.10
N GLU A 8 -10.52 -8.10 1.49
CA GLU A 8 -11.78 -7.34 1.50
C GLU A 8 -11.69 -6.05 2.33
N HIS A 9 -10.90 -6.03 3.41
CA HIS A 9 -10.72 -4.84 4.23
C HIS A 9 -10.02 -3.70 3.51
N ALA A 10 -9.25 -3.98 2.45
CA ALA A 10 -8.57 -2.94 1.68
C ALA A 10 -9.57 -2.01 0.96
N PHE A 11 -10.79 -2.48 0.70
CA PHE A 11 -11.84 -1.71 0.02
C PHE A 11 -12.58 -0.71 0.92
N LYS A 12 -12.30 -0.71 2.24
CA LYS A 12 -13.00 0.12 3.24
C LYS A 12 -13.04 1.62 2.88
N HIS A 13 -12.06 2.10 2.13
CA HIS A 13 -11.94 3.51 1.75
C HIS A 13 -12.43 3.81 0.31
N GLY A 14 -13.24 2.92 -0.28
CA GLY A 14 -13.87 3.15 -1.58
C GLY A 14 -12.94 2.99 -2.78
N LEU A 15 -11.80 2.31 -2.58
CA LEU A 15 -10.91 1.85 -3.64
C LEU A 15 -11.37 0.47 -4.11
N ASP A 16 -11.29 0.20 -5.41
CA ASP A 16 -11.50 -1.15 -5.95
C ASP A 16 -10.18 -1.93 -6.07
N GLU A 17 -10.29 -3.21 -6.41
CA GLU A 17 -9.13 -4.10 -6.53
C GLU A 17 -8.16 -3.68 -7.65
N GLU A 18 -8.69 -3.16 -8.75
CA GLU A 18 -7.88 -2.72 -9.89
C GLU A 18 -7.04 -1.50 -9.51
N GLU A 19 -7.61 -0.50 -8.82
CA GLU A 19 -6.90 0.70 -8.38
C GLU A 19 -5.81 0.35 -7.36
N ILE A 20 -6.09 -0.60 -6.46
CA ILE A 20 -5.13 -1.08 -5.45
C ILE A 20 -3.96 -1.81 -6.10
N ARG A 21 -4.24 -2.75 -7.02
CA ARG A 21 -3.20 -3.50 -7.75
C ARG A 21 -2.37 -2.56 -8.61
N PHE A 22 -3.02 -1.63 -9.30
CA PHE A 22 -2.34 -0.63 -10.11
C PHE A 22 -1.39 0.21 -9.26
N ALA A 23 -1.82 0.68 -8.09
CA ALA A 23 -0.97 1.44 -7.18
C ALA A 23 0.19 0.60 -6.61
N TRP A 24 0.00 -0.71 -6.40
CA TRP A 24 1.06 -1.60 -5.97
C TRP A 24 2.15 -1.76 -7.04
N ASP A 25 1.74 -1.95 -8.30
CA ASP A 25 2.66 -2.10 -9.43
C ASP A 25 3.35 -0.76 -9.80
N HIS A 26 2.72 0.37 -9.47
CA HIS A 26 3.21 1.73 -9.71
C HIS A 26 3.56 2.45 -8.40
N PHE A 27 4.22 1.75 -7.48
CA PHE A 27 4.65 2.36 -6.22
C PHE A 27 5.72 3.44 -6.45
N VAL A 28 5.60 4.55 -5.74
CA VAL A 28 6.62 5.61 -5.66
C VAL A 28 7.70 5.20 -4.67
N ARG A 29 7.29 4.66 -3.52
CA ARG A 29 8.20 4.18 -2.49
C ARG A 29 7.53 3.12 -1.63
N LEU A 30 8.33 2.16 -1.19
CA LEU A 30 7.94 1.15 -0.22
C LEU A 30 9.02 0.98 0.86
N VAL A 31 8.62 0.47 2.02
CA VAL A 31 9.51 0.06 3.11
C VAL A 31 8.96 -1.19 3.78
N HIS A 32 9.86 -2.11 4.16
CA HIS A 32 9.51 -3.21 5.06
C HIS A 32 9.61 -2.70 6.50
N ARG A 33 8.52 -2.84 7.25
CA ARG A 33 8.45 -2.40 8.64
C ARG A 33 9.19 -3.40 9.53
N GLY A 34 9.91 -2.84 10.50
CA GLY A 34 10.46 -3.57 11.63
C GLY A 34 9.53 -3.50 12.83
N SER A 35 10.07 -3.77 14.03
CA SER A 35 9.32 -3.76 15.28
C SER A 35 8.53 -2.47 15.52
N PRO A 36 7.25 -2.54 15.96
CA PRO A 36 6.47 -3.74 16.32
C PRO A 36 5.64 -4.35 15.16
N ASP A 37 5.84 -3.86 13.95
CA ASP A 37 5.07 -4.19 12.75
C ASP A 37 5.85 -5.12 11.80
N GLU A 38 6.66 -6.03 12.36
CA GLU A 38 7.53 -6.91 11.57
C GLU A 38 6.76 -7.66 10.49
N GLY A 39 7.31 -7.66 9.27
CA GLY A 39 6.73 -8.36 8.12
C GLY A 39 5.61 -7.59 7.41
N GLN A 40 5.22 -6.42 7.91
CA GLN A 40 4.39 -5.49 7.12
C GLN A 40 5.24 -4.75 6.09
N ILE A 41 4.62 -4.42 4.97
CA ILE A 41 5.15 -3.53 3.94
C ILE A 41 4.22 -2.32 3.88
N LEU A 42 4.79 -1.13 4.03
CA LEU A 42 4.11 0.11 3.72
C LEU A 42 4.56 0.58 2.35
N ALA A 43 3.62 0.88 1.46
CA ALA A 43 3.89 1.49 0.17
C ALA A 43 2.99 2.70 -0.08
N VAL A 44 3.47 3.62 -0.91
CA VAL A 44 2.64 4.65 -1.55
C VAL A 44 2.87 4.56 -3.05
N GLY A 45 1.78 4.50 -3.82
CA GLY A 45 1.80 4.42 -5.28
C GLY A 45 0.75 5.28 -5.94
N TRP A 46 0.83 5.42 -7.25
CA TRP A 46 -0.17 6.16 -8.03
C TRP A 46 -1.34 5.24 -8.40
N GLY A 47 -2.56 5.65 -8.07
CA GLY A 47 -3.76 5.07 -8.68
C GLY A 47 -3.94 5.59 -10.11
N PHE A 48 -4.73 4.88 -10.92
CA PHE A 48 -5.01 5.28 -12.31
C PHE A 48 -5.76 6.63 -12.41
N THR A 49 -6.40 7.07 -11.32
CA THR A 49 -7.03 8.39 -11.21
C THR A 49 -6.04 9.54 -11.00
N GLY A 50 -4.74 9.26 -10.95
CA GLY A 50 -3.70 10.26 -10.67
C GLY A 50 -3.68 10.72 -9.22
N ARG A 51 -4.28 9.96 -8.30
CA ARG A 51 -4.21 10.18 -6.84
C ARG A 51 -3.21 9.22 -6.22
N LEU A 52 -2.50 9.66 -5.20
CA LEU A 52 -1.66 8.76 -4.42
C LEU A 52 -2.52 7.86 -3.53
N ILE A 53 -2.10 6.61 -3.41
CA ILE A 53 -2.73 5.58 -2.60
C ILE A 53 -1.69 5.03 -1.65
N GLN A 54 -2.01 5.02 -0.37
CA GLN A 54 -1.27 4.30 0.65
C GLN A 54 -1.73 2.85 0.67
N LEU A 55 -0.79 1.92 0.68
CA LEU A 55 -1.01 0.48 0.75
C LEU A 55 -0.26 -0.08 1.96
N VAL A 56 -0.94 -0.93 2.73
CA VAL A 56 -0.30 -1.75 3.76
C VAL A 56 -0.52 -3.21 3.42
N ALA A 57 0.58 -3.95 3.38
CA ALA A 57 0.60 -5.34 3.00
C ALA A 57 1.41 -6.17 4.00
N VAL A 58 1.29 -7.49 3.92
CA VAL A 58 2.13 -8.44 4.65
C VAL A 58 2.65 -9.51 3.71
N GLU A 59 3.88 -9.95 3.94
CA GLU A 59 4.41 -11.14 3.26
C GLU A 59 3.77 -12.42 3.82
N ARG A 60 3.43 -13.31 2.91
CA ARG A 60 2.81 -14.62 3.17
C ARG A 60 3.46 -15.68 2.28
N PRO A 61 3.35 -16.98 2.62
CA PRO A 61 3.90 -18.05 1.79
C PRO A 61 3.38 -18.06 0.34
N PHE A 62 2.15 -17.57 0.13
CA PHE A 62 1.55 -17.46 -1.21
C PHE A 62 1.96 -16.19 -1.97
N GLY A 63 2.59 -15.21 -1.32
CA GLY A 63 2.94 -13.93 -1.91
C GLY A 63 2.66 -12.76 -0.98
N VAL A 64 2.13 -11.66 -1.52
CA VAL A 64 1.84 -10.45 -0.76
C VAL A 64 0.32 -10.31 -0.58
N LEU A 65 -0.11 -10.09 0.66
CA LEU A 65 -1.51 -9.77 0.98
C LEU A 65 -1.61 -8.29 1.32
N ILE A 66 -2.29 -7.51 0.48
CA ILE A 66 -2.64 -6.11 0.74
C ILE A 66 -3.94 -6.10 1.55
N TYR A 67 -3.89 -5.62 2.79
CA TYR A 67 -5.05 -5.66 3.69
C TYR A 67 -5.59 -4.28 4.06
N HIS A 68 -4.88 -3.22 3.69
CA HIS A 68 -5.34 -1.86 3.90
C HIS A 68 -4.92 -0.99 2.72
N ALA A 69 -5.87 -0.24 2.17
CA ALA A 69 -5.60 0.76 1.15
C ALA A 69 -6.40 2.02 1.44
N MET A 70 -5.82 3.19 1.21
CA MET A 70 -6.55 4.45 1.35
C MET A 70 -5.97 5.57 0.49
N THR A 71 -6.82 6.54 0.17
CA THR A 71 -6.47 7.77 -0.53
C THR A 71 -7.14 8.97 0.14
N PRO A 72 -6.43 10.10 0.36
CA PRO A 72 -4.99 10.29 0.17
C PRO A 72 -4.15 9.52 1.22
N PRO A 73 -2.82 9.37 1.01
CA PRO A 73 -1.93 8.81 2.02
C PRO A 73 -1.91 9.63 3.30
N THR A 74 -1.74 8.97 4.44
CA THR A 74 -1.61 9.66 5.73
C THR A 74 -0.25 10.36 5.85
N HIS A 75 -0.20 11.46 6.62
CA HIS A 75 1.07 12.14 6.93
C HIS A 75 2.11 11.20 7.56
N ASN A 76 1.67 10.28 8.42
CA ASN A 76 2.56 9.32 9.05
C ASN A 76 3.19 8.37 8.03
N ALA A 77 2.39 7.81 7.11
CA ALA A 77 2.90 6.94 6.07
C ALA A 77 3.90 7.66 5.15
N LEU A 78 3.61 8.90 4.76
CA LEU A 78 4.53 9.70 3.96
C LEU A 78 5.84 9.95 4.70
N ARG A 79 5.77 10.33 5.99
CA ARG A 79 6.95 10.55 6.82
C ARG A 79 7.79 9.27 6.96
N GLU A 80 7.15 8.13 7.19
CA GLU A 80 7.79 6.83 7.29
C GLU A 80 8.54 6.46 5.99
N LEU A 81 7.95 6.79 4.83
CA LEU A 81 8.57 6.64 3.53
C LEU A 81 9.58 7.76 3.19
N GLY A 82 9.84 8.71 4.09
CA GLY A 82 10.72 9.86 3.84
C GLY A 82 10.22 10.76 2.70
N LEU A 83 8.91 10.74 2.42
CA LEU A 83 8.23 11.62 1.48
C LEU A 83 7.73 12.86 2.21
N LYS A 84 7.75 14.00 1.52
CA LYS A 84 7.23 15.26 2.06
C LYS A 84 5.87 15.54 1.43
N TRP A 85 4.91 15.91 2.27
CA TRP A 85 3.70 16.58 1.82
C TRP A 85 4.07 18.01 1.43
N ARG A 86 3.69 18.47 0.24
CA ARG A 86 3.93 19.83 -0.22
C ARG A 86 2.64 20.64 -0.19
#